data_AF-A0A935YIQ1-F1
#
_entry.id   AF-A0A935YIQ1-F1
#
_cell.length_a   1.000
_cell.length_b   1.000
_cell.length_c   1.000
_cell.angle_alpha   90.00
_cell.angle_beta   90.00
_cell.angle_gamma   90.00
#
_symmetry.space_group_name_H-M   'P 1'
#
loop_
_entity.id
_entity.type
_entity.pdbx_description
1 polymer ?
#
loop_
_entity_poly.entity_id
_entity_poly.type
_entity_poly.pdbx_seq_one_letter_code
_entity_poly.pdbx_strand_id
1 'polypeptide(L)'
;MKQARWDEGTLAAALAEGRIVPLPEAEWDRLASAFPLAQAIETGIAGPLLVVRRPVPGRRVPGWAVVERPRPGERVVRPLPDQRATKALVQERLKAYERMWDG
;
A
#
# COMPACT_ATOMS: atom_id res chain seq x y z
N MET A 1 -7.64 12.10 18.69
CA MET A 1 -6.89 12.62 17.53
C MET A 1 -7.84 12.58 16.32
N LYS A 2 -8.16 13.74 15.72
CA LYS A 2 -8.94 13.77 14.46
C LYS A 2 -8.05 13.16 13.37
N GLN A 3 -8.41 12.01 12.82
CA GLN A 3 -7.74 11.48 11.62
C GLN A 3 -7.90 12.52 10.51
N ALA A 4 -6.76 12.94 9.93
CA ALA A 4 -6.76 13.83 8.79
C ALA A 4 -7.49 13.11 7.66
N ARG A 5 -8.50 13.75 7.08
CA ARG A 5 -9.21 13.23 5.92
C ARG A 5 -8.27 13.32 4.73
N TRP A 6 -7.89 12.17 4.19
CA TRP A 6 -7.10 12.03 2.98
C TRP A 6 -8.00 12.26 1.76
N ASP A 7 -7.46 12.99 0.79
CA ASP A 7 -7.94 13.01 -0.58
C ASP A 7 -6.83 12.47 -1.51
N GLU A 8 -7.16 12.28 -2.79
CA GLU A 8 -6.22 11.71 -3.76
C GLU A 8 -4.92 12.52 -3.86
N GLY A 9 -5.01 13.86 -3.83
CA GLY A 9 -3.87 14.76 -3.98
C GLY A 9 -2.96 14.75 -2.75
N THR A 10 -3.53 14.83 -1.56
CA THR A 10 -2.81 14.83 -0.28
C THR A 10 -2.15 13.49 0.00
N LEU A 11 -2.83 12.37 -0.33
CA LEU A 11 -2.22 11.04 -0.25
C LEU A 11 -1.09 10.89 -1.28
N ALA A 12 -1.31 11.29 -2.53
CA ALA A 12 -0.27 11.21 -3.56
C ALA A 12 0.98 12.03 -3.21
N ALA A 13 0.79 13.25 -2.66
CA ALA A 13 1.88 14.11 -2.19
C ALA A 13 2.65 13.45 -1.03
N ALA A 14 1.95 12.94 -0.03
CA ALA A 14 2.59 12.24 1.09
C ALA A 14 3.43 11.04 0.62
N LEU A 15 2.88 10.23 -0.28
CA LEU A 15 3.59 9.10 -0.86
C LEU A 15 4.77 9.56 -1.73
N ALA A 16 4.67 10.70 -2.42
CA ALA A 16 5.77 11.26 -3.22
C ALA A 16 6.96 11.71 -2.36
N GLU A 17 6.70 12.16 -1.15
CA GLU A 17 7.70 12.44 -0.11
C GLU A 17 8.28 11.17 0.54
N GLY A 18 7.82 9.99 0.13
CA GLY A 18 8.26 8.71 0.70
C GLY A 18 7.59 8.35 2.03
N ARG A 19 6.56 9.09 2.46
CA ARG A 19 5.85 8.78 3.70
C ARG A 19 5.05 7.50 3.58
N ILE A 20 5.10 6.67 4.63
CA ILE A 20 4.21 5.53 4.82
C ILE A 20 2.93 6.07 5.46
N VAL A 21 1.79 5.82 4.84
CA VAL A 21 0.52 6.43 5.26
C VAL A 21 -0.44 5.37 5.80
N PRO A 22 -0.69 5.33 7.12
CA PRO A 22 -1.83 4.62 7.67
C PRO A 22 -3.13 5.40 7.42
N LEU A 23 -4.19 4.71 7.02
CA LEU A 23 -5.52 5.27 6.87
C LEU A 23 -6.62 4.22 7.14
N PRO A 24 -7.84 4.64 7.52
CA PRO A 24 -8.98 3.74 7.62
C PRO A 24 -9.28 3.01 6.31
N GLU A 25 -9.76 1.77 6.41
CA GLU A 25 -10.15 0.95 5.25
C GLU A 25 -11.21 1.66 4.40
N ALA A 26 -12.23 2.24 5.03
CA ALA A 26 -13.27 3.01 4.33
C ALA A 26 -12.74 4.25 3.59
N GLU A 27 -11.60 4.80 4.02
CA GLU A 27 -10.96 5.93 3.34
C GLU A 27 -10.12 5.45 2.15
N TRP A 28 -9.41 4.33 2.32
CA TRP A 28 -8.74 3.66 1.22
C TRP A 28 -9.73 3.27 0.12
N ASP A 29 -10.87 2.67 0.45
CA ASP A 29 -11.86 2.22 -0.54
C ASP A 29 -12.38 3.35 -1.43
N ARG A 30 -12.49 4.57 -0.88
CA ARG A 30 -12.86 5.77 -1.66
C ARG A 30 -11.76 6.19 -2.62
N LEU A 31 -10.50 6.07 -2.20
CA LEU A 31 -9.33 6.53 -2.94
C LEU A 31 -8.80 5.47 -3.91
N ALA A 32 -9.11 4.19 -3.71
CA ALA A 32 -8.53 3.06 -4.41
C ALA A 32 -8.67 3.14 -5.94
N SER A 33 -9.70 3.81 -6.45
CA SER A 33 -9.88 4.06 -7.88
C SER A 33 -8.74 4.85 -8.53
N ALA A 34 -8.08 5.74 -7.77
CA ALA A 34 -6.90 6.49 -8.19
C ALA A 34 -5.59 5.70 -8.10
N PHE A 35 -5.63 4.48 -7.55
CA PHE A 35 -4.49 3.60 -7.35
C PHE A 35 -4.69 2.26 -8.07
N PRO A 36 -4.51 2.21 -9.41
CA PRO A 36 -4.75 1.00 -10.18
C PRO A 36 -4.00 -0.21 -9.63
N LEU A 37 -4.74 -1.29 -9.37
CA LEU A 37 -4.17 -2.55 -8.91
C LEU A 37 -3.29 -3.15 -9.99
N ALA A 38 -2.03 -3.42 -9.64
CA ALA A 38 -1.09 -4.12 -10.51
C ALA A 38 -1.00 -5.62 -10.16
N GLN A 39 -1.10 -5.95 -8.87
CA GLN A 39 -1.07 -7.33 -8.38
C GLN A 39 -1.75 -7.42 -7.02
N ALA A 40 -2.53 -8.48 -6.78
CA ALA A 40 -2.95 -8.88 -5.44
C ALA A 40 -2.25 -10.19 -5.07
N ILE A 41 -1.66 -10.25 -3.87
CA ILE A 41 -1.01 -11.45 -3.34
C ILE A 41 -1.77 -11.88 -2.09
N GLU A 42 -2.35 -13.06 -2.13
CA GLU A 42 -2.98 -13.66 -0.96
C GLU A 42 -1.91 -14.02 0.08
N THR A 43 -2.09 -13.55 1.31
CA THR A 43 -1.17 -13.85 2.44
C THR A 43 -1.81 -14.72 3.52
N GLY A 44 -2.94 -15.37 3.19
CA GLY A 44 -3.74 -16.15 4.14
C GLY A 44 -4.54 -15.25 5.08
N ILE A 45 -4.36 -15.44 6.39
CA ILE A 45 -5.23 -14.84 7.43
C ILE A 45 -5.17 -13.31 7.46
N ALA A 46 -4.03 -12.70 7.11
CA ALA A 46 -3.87 -11.24 7.14
C ALA A 46 -4.59 -10.50 5.99
N GLY A 47 -5.20 -11.24 5.05
CA GLY A 47 -5.80 -10.70 3.84
C GLY A 47 -4.77 -10.39 2.74
N PRO A 48 -5.19 -9.89 1.58
CA PRO A 48 -4.27 -9.69 0.46
C PRO A 48 -3.34 -8.49 0.67
N LEU A 49 -2.08 -8.68 0.27
CA LEU A 49 -1.11 -7.62 0.04
C LEU A 49 -1.34 -7.08 -1.38
N LEU A 50 -1.69 -5.79 -1.51
CA LEU A 50 -1.98 -5.20 -2.81
C LEU A 50 -0.77 -4.42 -3.31
N VAL A 51 -0.36 -4.65 -4.55
CA VAL A 51 0.59 -3.82 -5.27
C VAL A 51 -0.20 -2.91 -6.20
N VAL A 52 -0.03 -1.61 -6.05
CA VAL A 52 -0.76 -0.60 -6.82
C VAL A 52 0.20 0.33 -7.56
N ARG A 53 -0.30 0.90 -8.65
CA ARG A 53 0.28 2.10 -9.26
C ARG A 53 -0.21 3.31 -8.50
N ARG A 54 0.66 4.29 -8.29
CA ARG A 54 0.29 5.57 -7.65
C ARG A 54 0.56 6.76 -8.55
N PRO A 55 -0.30 7.78 -8.53
CA PRO A 55 0.03 9.07 -9.11
C PRO A 55 1.25 9.67 -8.38
N VAL A 56 2.14 10.30 -9.15
CA VAL A 56 3.29 11.04 -8.63
C VAL A 56 3.21 12.46 -9.20
N PRO A 57 3.02 13.50 -8.36
CA PRO A 57 2.96 14.87 -8.83
C PRO A 57 4.16 15.23 -9.71
N GLY A 58 3.89 15.85 -10.87
CA GLY A 58 4.93 16.27 -11.81
C GLY A 58 5.58 15.14 -12.63
N ARG A 59 5.12 13.89 -12.54
CA ARG A 59 5.62 12.78 -13.35
C ARG A 59 4.53 12.14 -14.22
N ARG A 60 4.87 11.81 -15.46
CA ARG A 60 3.99 11.06 -16.39
C ARG A 60 3.93 9.57 -16.06
N VAL A 61 5.03 9.02 -15.53
CA VAL A 61 5.10 7.59 -15.20
C VAL A 61 4.62 7.41 -13.76
N PRO A 62 3.66 6.51 -13.50
CA PRO A 62 3.17 6.25 -12.15
C PRO A 62 4.25 5.60 -11.30
N GLY A 63 4.25 5.95 -10.01
CA GLY A 63 5.07 5.28 -9.01
C GLY A 63 4.48 3.93 -8.61
N TRP A 64 5.17 3.25 -7.70
CA TRP A 64 4.69 2.02 -7.07
C TRP A 64 4.30 2.28 -5.63
N ALA A 65 3.34 1.52 -5.14
CA ALA A 65 3.06 1.38 -3.71
C ALA A 65 2.56 -0.02 -3.39
N VAL A 66 2.70 -0.38 -2.12
CA VAL A 66 2.08 -1.58 -1.53
C VAL A 66 1.06 -1.14 -0.49
N VAL A 67 -0.07 -1.82 -0.46
CA VAL A 67 -1.14 -1.62 0.51
C VAL A 67 -1.20 -2.85 1.41
N GLU A 68 -0.93 -2.64 2.69
CA GLU A 68 -0.92 -3.65 3.74
C GLU A 68 -2.19 -3.50 4.60
N ARG A 69 -2.66 -4.60 5.20
CA ARG A 69 -3.75 -4.61 6.18
C ARG A 69 -3.18 -5.04 7.55
N PRO A 70 -2.63 -4.11 8.35
CA PRO A 70 -2.03 -4.50 9.63
C PRO A 70 -3.06 -5.00 10.65
N ARG A 71 -4.31 -4.52 10.57
CA ARG A 71 -5.42 -4.93 11.42
C ARG A 71 -6.76 -4.69 10.69
N PRO A 72 -7.87 -5.31 11.13
CA PRO A 72 -9.18 -5.06 10.56
C PRO A 72 -9.54 -3.56 10.59
N GLY A 73 -10.09 -3.05 9.48
CA GLY A 73 -10.50 -1.64 9.37
C GLY A 73 -9.36 -0.64 9.11
N GLU A 74 -8.11 -1.09 8.98
CA GLU A 74 -6.96 -0.22 8.66
C GLU A 74 -6.20 -0.69 7.42
N ARG A 75 -5.73 0.29 6.63
CA ARG A 75 -4.82 0.10 5.52
C ARG A 75 -3.57 0.93 5.74
N VAL A 76 -2.43 0.42 5.27
CA VAL A 76 -1.16 1.15 5.25
C VAL A 76 -0.65 1.17 3.82
N VAL A 77 -0.50 2.38 3.25
CA VAL A 77 0.03 2.58 1.91
C VAL A 77 1.49 2.96 2.02
N ARG A 78 2.36 2.13 1.43
CA ARG A 78 3.81 2.29 1.44
C ARG A 78 4.30 2.60 0.03
N PRO A 79 4.88 3.78 -0.23
CA PRO A 79 5.45 4.09 -1.54
C PRO A 79 6.71 3.26 -1.76
N LEU A 80 6.92 2.82 -2.99
CA LEU A 80 8.12 2.11 -3.42
C LEU A 80 8.75 2.80 -4.64
N PRO A 81 10.09 2.80 -4.74
CA PRO A 81 10.79 3.51 -5.81
C PRO A 81 10.56 2.86 -7.18
N ASP A 82 10.44 1.53 -7.21
CA ASP A 82 10.32 0.76 -8.45
C ASP A 82 9.69 -0.63 -8.24
N GLN A 83 9.52 -1.36 -9.35
CA GLN A 83 8.97 -2.71 -9.35
C GLN A 83 9.90 -3.72 -8.66
N ARG A 84 11.22 -3.51 -8.66
CA ARG A 84 12.19 -4.42 -8.03
C ARG A 84 12.08 -4.34 -6.51
N ALA A 85 11.99 -3.13 -5.96
CA ALA A 85 11.72 -2.90 -4.54
C ALA A 85 10.37 -3.49 -4.13
N THR A 86 9.37 -3.42 -5.01
CA THR A 86 8.06 -4.07 -4.80
C THR A 86 8.21 -5.58 -4.67
N LYS A 87 8.88 -6.23 -5.62
CA LYS A 87 9.12 -7.68 -5.55
C LYS A 87 9.90 -8.08 -4.29
N ALA A 88 10.92 -7.31 -3.93
CA ALA A 88 11.72 -7.57 -2.73
C ALA A 88 10.87 -7.51 -1.45
N LEU A 89 10.05 -6.47 -1.29
CA LEU A 89 9.17 -6.32 -0.13
C LEU A 89 8.11 -7.43 -0.06
N VAL A 90 7.48 -7.78 -1.19
CA VAL A 90 6.51 -8.88 -1.26
C VAL A 90 7.15 -10.19 -0.77
N GLN A 91 8.36 -10.49 -1.23
CA GLN A 91 9.09 -11.68 -0.82
C GLN A 91 9.47 -11.67 0.66
N GLU A 92 9.87 -10.50 1.19
CA GLU A 92 10.12 -10.33 2.62
C GLU A 92 8.86 -10.61 3.46
N ARG A 93 7.70 -10.09 3.01
CA ARG A 93 6.42 -10.30 3.68
C ARG A 93 5.98 -11.75 3.66
N LEU A 94 6.04 -12.42 2.51
CA LEU A 94 5.69 -13.83 2.40
C LEU A 94 6.55 -14.71 3.33
N LYS A 95 7.86 -14.48 3.39
CA LYS A 95 8.75 -15.17 4.33
C LYS A 95 8.41 -14.92 5.80
N ALA A 96 7.97 -13.70 6.13
CA ALA A 96 7.54 -13.38 7.49
C ALA A 96 6.25 -14.13 7.84
N TYR A 97 5.30 -14.25 6.92
CA TYR A 97 4.07 -15.00 7.12
C TYR A 97 4.31 -16.51 7.21
N GLU A 98 5.17 -17.08 6.38
CA GLU A 98 5.55 -18.50 6.45
C GLU A 98 6.11 -18.86 7.83
N ARG A 99 7.00 -18.04 8.39
CA ARG A 99 7.55 -18.26 9.74
C ARG A 99 6.52 -18.18 10.88
N MET A 100 5.41 -17.47 10.68
CA MET A 100 4.33 -17.44 11.67
C MET A 100 3.49 -18.72 11.65
N TRP A 101 3.53 -19.48 10.56
CA TRP A 101 2.80 -20.75 10.40
C TRP A 101 3.64 -21.97 10.81
N ASP A 102 4.95 -21.92 10.62
CA ASP A 102 5.88 -23.00 10.99
C ASP A 102 6.21 -23.07 12.50
N GLY A 103 5.53 -22.27 13.35
CA GLY A 103 5.79 -22.14 14.78
C GLY A 103 4.67 -22.67 15.67
#